data_AF-A0A060CDK4-F1
#
_entry.id   AF-A0A060CDK4-F1
#
_cell.length_a   1.000
_cell.length_b   1.000
_cell.length_c   1.000
_cell.angle_alpha   90.00
_cell.angle_beta   90.00
_cell.angle_gamma   90.00
#
_symmetry.space_group_name_H-M   'P 1'
#
loop_
_entity.id
_entity.type
_entity.pdbx_description
1 polymer ?
#
loop_
_entity_poly.entity_id
_entity_poly.type
_entity_poly.pdbx_seq_one_letter_code
_entity_poly.pdbx_strand_id
1 'polypeptide(L)' 'MLDVARHFFPVEVVLRLIDRAAALKLNVLHLHLSDDQGWRLALDSRPLLAERASGTSIGGEPGGHYTASDYR' A
#
# COMPACT_ATOMS: atom_id res chain seq x y z
N MET A 1 1.50 12.31 0.74
CA MET A 1 2.17 11.03 0.47
C MET A 1 1.81 10.09 1.62
N LEU A 2 1.48 8.84 1.33
CA LEU A 2 1.27 7.79 2.33
C LEU A 2 2.25 6.66 2.04
N ASP A 3 2.99 6.24 3.07
CA ASP A 3 3.90 5.11 3.00
C ASP A 3 3.19 3.85 3.47
N VAL A 4 2.93 2.96 2.52
CA VAL A 4 2.31 1.64 2.76
C VAL A 4 3.34 0.52 2.68
N ALA A 5 4.57 0.82 2.26
CA ALA A 5 5.65 -0.15 2.13
C ALA A 5 6.25 -0.49 3.50
N ARG A 6 6.39 0.50 4.39
CA ARG A 6 6.98 0.30 5.72
C ARG A 6 6.01 -0.37 6.70
N HIS A 7 4.74 0.04 6.67
CA HIS A 7 3.63 -0.61 7.35
C HIS A 7 2.45 -0.71 6.38
N PHE A 8 1.91 -1.92 6.21
CA PHE A 8 0.76 -2.10 5.33
C PHE A 8 -0.53 -1.54 5.95
N PHE A 9 -1.26 -0.76 5.17
CA PHE A 9 -2.59 -0.26 5.53
C PHE A 9 -3.63 -0.85 4.57
N PRO A 10 -4.70 -1.48 5.08
CA PRO A 10 -5.75 -2.00 4.21
C PRO A 10 -6.56 -0.86 3.58
N VAL A 11 -7.30 -1.16 2.50
CA VAL A 11 -7.96 -0.18 1.62
C VAL A 11 -8.84 0.80 2.41
N GLU A 12 -9.60 0.30 3.37
CA GLU A 12 -10.48 1.11 4.21
C GLU A 12 -9.73 2.16 5.04
N VAL A 13 -8.48 1.89 5.43
CA VAL A 13 -7.65 2.86 6.15
C VAL A 13 -7.17 3.96 5.20
N VAL A 14 -6.80 3.59 3.98
CA VAL A 14 -6.38 4.53 2.93
C VAL A 14 -7.54 5.44 2.54
N LEU A 15 -8.75 4.89 2.34
CA LEU A 15 -9.96 5.66 2.03
C LEU A 15 -10.26 6.70 3.12
N ARG A 16 -10.20 6.33 4.40
CA ARG A 16 -10.37 7.29 5.51
C ARG A 16 -9.31 8.40 5.50
N LEU A 17 -8.10 8.12 5.03
CA LEU A 17 -7.06 9.14 4.90
C LEU A 17 -7.37 10.09 3.73
N ILE A 18 -7.87 9.56 2.61
CA ILE A 18 -8.31 10.36 1.46
C ILE A 18 -9.41 11.33 1.89
N ASP A 19 -10.41 10.88 2.64
CA ASP A 19 -11.49 11.74 3.16
C ASP A 19 -10.94 12.91 3.99
N ARG A 20 -9.97 12.64 4.85
CA ARG A 20 -9.30 13.66 5.69
C ARG A 20 -8.46 14.61 4.84
N ALA A 21 -7.74 14.11 3.84
CA ALA A 21 -6.93 14.92 2.93
C ALA A 21 -7.81 15.84 2.07
N ALA A 22 -8.95 15.33 1.58
CA ALA A 22 -9.92 16.08 0.79
C ALA A 22 -10.56 17.23 1.59
N ALA A 23 -10.82 17.05 2.89
CA ALA A 23 -11.30 18.12 3.77
C ALA A 23 -10.33 19.32 3.83
N LEU A 24 -9.03 19.06 3.63
CA LEU A 24 -7.97 20.08 3.55
C LEU A 24 -7.69 20.56 2.12
N LYS A 25 -8.53 20.20 1.14
CA LYS A 25 -8.41 20.55 -0.28
C LYS A 25 -7.16 20.00 -0.97
N LEU A 26 -6.56 18.94 -0.43
CA LEU A 26 -5.53 18.18 -1.17
C LEU A 26 -6.20 17.44 -2.33
N ASN A 27 -5.55 17.41 -3.48
CA ASN A 27 -6.10 16.85 -4.73
C ASN A 27 -5.23 15.75 -5.36
N VAL A 28 -4.10 15.40 -4.73
CA VAL A 28 -3.20 14.35 -5.19
C VAL A 28 -2.84 13.44 -4.04
N LEU A 29 -3.04 12.13 -4.23
CA LEU A 29 -2.53 11.09 -3.33
C LEU A 29 -1.30 10.43 -3.96
N HIS A 30 -0.16 10.57 -3.31
CA HIS A 30 1.05 9.83 -3.63
C HIS A 30 1.14 8.61 -2.69
N LEU A 31 1.01 7.40 -3.26
CA LEU A 31 1.21 6.14 -2.55
C LEU A 31 2.63 5.61 -2.79
N HIS A 32 3.39 5.41 -1.72
CA HIS A 32 4.71 4.78 -1.78
C HIS A 32 4.56 3.27 -1.66
N LEU A 33 4.42 2.60 -2.82
CA LEU A 33 3.97 1.20 -2.91
C LEU A 33 5.08 0.15 -2.74
N SER A 34 6.35 0.56 -2.78
CA SER A 34 7.48 -0.35 -2.70
C SER A 34 8.64 0.29 -1.97
N ASP A 35 9.26 -0.48 -1.10
CA ASP A 35 10.51 -0.13 -0.42
C ASP A 35 11.22 -1.41 0.04
N ASP A 36 12.32 -1.28 0.79
CA ASP A 36 13.12 -2.42 1.26
C ASP A 36 12.30 -3.42 2.10
N GLN A 37 11.30 -2.91 2.82
CA GLN A 37 10.48 -3.68 3.76
C GLN A 37 9.24 -4.32 3.12
N GLY A 38 8.91 -3.96 1.87
CA GLY A 38 7.90 -4.71 1.14
C GLY A 38 7.38 -4.11 -0.15
N TRP A 39 6.66 -4.96 -0.89
CA TRP A 39 6.04 -4.70 -2.17
C TRP A 39 4.51 -4.81 -2.05
N ARG A 40 3.79 -3.72 -2.36
CA ARG A 40 2.37 -3.57 -1.96
C ARG A 40 1.37 -3.61 -3.11
N LEU A 41 1.76 -3.97 -4.32
CA LEU A 41 0.85 -4.04 -5.48
C LEU A 41 1.00 -5.35 -6.27
N ALA A 42 -0.06 -6.12 -6.42
CA ALA A 42 -0.03 -7.31 -7.28
C ALA A 42 0.20 -6.92 -8.75
N LEU A 43 1.19 -7.55 -9.39
CA LEU A 43 1.50 -7.39 -10.81
C LEU A 43 1.50 -8.75 -11.52
N ASP A 44 0.63 -8.91 -12.51
CA ASP A 44 0.54 -10.17 -13.29
C ASP A 44 1.85 -10.51 -14.02
N SER A 45 2.59 -9.49 -14.46
CA SER A 45 3.88 -9.67 -15.13
C SER A 45 5.01 -10.11 -14.19
N ARG A 46 4.84 -9.94 -12.87
CA ARG A 46 5.86 -10.20 -11.84
C ARG A 46 5.19 -10.72 -10.55
N PRO A 47 4.53 -11.89 -10.58
CA PRO A 47 3.68 -12.36 -9.49
C PRO A 47 4.46 -12.58 -8.19
N LEU A 48 5.73 -13.01 -8.30
CA LEU A 48 6.61 -13.27 -7.16
C LEU A 48 6.85 -12.05 -6.27
N LEU A 49 6.67 -10.82 -6.78
CA LEU A 49 6.86 -9.61 -5.97
C LEU A 49 5.82 -9.54 -4.84
N ALA A 50 4.54 -9.71 -5.15
CA ALA A 50 3.50 -9.75 -4.13
C ALA A 50 3.57 -11.05 -3.31
N GLU A 51 3.78 -12.20 -3.96
CA GLU A 51 3.80 -13.49 -3.25
C GLU A 51 4.94 -13.62 -2.22
N ARG A 52 6.12 -13.04 -2.49
CA ARG A 52 7.31 -13.23 -1.66
C ARG A 52 7.77 -11.98 -0.92
N ALA A 53 7.50 -10.78 -1.44
CA ALA A 53 7.97 -9.54 -0.85
C ALA A 53 6.87 -8.72 -0.15
N SER A 54 5.66 -9.28 0.06
CA SER A 54 4.60 -8.56 0.78
C SER A 54 4.30 -9.10 2.18
N GLY A 55 4.90 -10.22 2.60
CA GLY A 55 4.46 -10.96 3.79
C GLY A 55 4.69 -10.24 5.13
N THR A 56 5.64 -9.31 5.18
CA THR A 56 6.03 -8.61 6.41
C THR A 56 6.03 -7.08 6.22
N SER A 57 6.11 -6.38 7.35
CA SER A 57 6.32 -4.94 7.50
C SER A 57 7.52 -4.71 8.45
N ILE A 58 7.83 -3.45 8.78
CA ILE A 58 8.83 -3.11 9.80
C ILE A 58 8.55 -3.86 11.11
N GLY A 59 9.61 -4.29 11.80
CA GLY A 59 9.50 -4.94 13.11
C GLY A 59 8.97 -6.38 13.07
N GLY A 60 8.84 -6.97 11.88
CA GLY A 60 8.25 -8.31 11.70
C GLY A 60 6.74 -8.31 11.83
N GLU A 61 6.10 -7.13 11.77
CA GLU A 61 4.64 -7.03 11.73
C GLU A 61 4.08 -7.69 10.45
N PRO A 62 2.81 -8.13 10.47
CA PRO A 62 2.14 -8.62 9.28
C PRO A 62 2.20 -7.59 8.14
N GLY A 63 2.49 -8.08 6.95
CA GLY A 63 2.42 -7.31 5.72
C GLY A 63 1.07 -7.41 5.02
N GLY A 64 1.11 -7.33 3.70
CA GLY A 64 -0.03 -7.33 2.80
C GLY A 64 0.33 -6.64 1.49
N HIS A 65 -0.55 -6.80 0.50
CA HIS A 65 -0.50 -6.08 -0.76
C HIS A 65 -1.92 -5.82 -1.27
N TYR A 66 -2.05 -4.81 -2.14
CA TYR A 66 -3.27 -4.53 -2.88
C TYR A 66 -3.33 -5.42 -4.12
N THR A 67 -4.49 -6.00 -4.37
CA THR A 67 -4.78 -6.65 -5.64
C THR A 67 -4.97 -5.61 -6.75
N ALA A 68 -5.00 -6.05 -8.01
CA ALA A 68 -5.34 -5.17 -9.12
C ALA A 68 -6.76 -4.59 -9.02
N SER A 69 -7.68 -5.26 -8.32
CA SER A 69 -9.02 -4.73 -8.04
C SER A 69 -9.02 -3.72 -6.90
N ASP A 70 -8.19 -3.88 -5.88
CA ASP A 70 -8.10 -2.94 -4.76
C ASP A 70 -7.52 -1.58 -5.17
N TYR A 71 -6.70 -1.55 -6.24
CA TYR A 71 -6.01 -0.36 -6.72
C TYR A 71 -6.78 0.44 -7.79
N ARG A 72 -7.96 -0.02 -8.21
CA ARG A 72 -8.82 0.67 -9.19
C ARG A 72 -9.69 1.74 -8.55
#